data_AF-A0A5C8SZR9-F1
#
_entry.id   AF-A0A5C8SZR9-F1
#
_cell.length_a   1.000
_cell.length_b   1.000
_cell.length_c   1.000
_cell.angle_alpha   90.00
_cell.angle_beta   90.00
_cell.angle_gamma   90.00
#
_symmetry.space_group_name_H-M   'P 1'
#
loop_
_entity.id
_entity.type
_entity.pdbx_description
1 polymer ?
#
loop_
_entity_poly.entity_id
_entity_poly.type
_entity_poly.pdbx_seq_one_letter_code
_entity_poly.pdbx_strand_id
1 'polypeptide(L)'
;MRTHAQRDPEELEGHLVGLIEASREQASEDPFRNPVLAVTLAITRRFDRDEIGEADLDALFVRLRAQALSDRAARLRAYVGIEHHPDADAAMPARLVAAVPDRSDAFERFRDGIGRTAFAVVFTAHPTFGMPKAVAALLAEAASLDDPAARAPLIEKAAQLSTRPDAPITLDGEFEQACVAANHGREAVDAFNGALLDAARKRWPDRWTELVPKPFAIASWVGCDTDGRTDIGWWDTLRYRLESKRMQLDRVMRRLPAIPAAGAVRGLAEAA
;
A
#
# COMPACT_ATOMS: atom_id res chain seq x y z
N MET A 1 -2.69 3.62 -48.38
CA MET A 1 -2.99 3.41 -46.96
C MET A 1 -4.49 3.54 -46.78
N ARG A 2 -5.20 2.43 -46.53
CA ARG A 2 -6.57 2.52 -46.01
C ARG A 2 -6.43 2.83 -44.53
N THR A 3 -6.99 3.94 -44.08
CA THR A 3 -7.01 4.30 -42.66
C THR A 3 -7.98 3.35 -41.95
N HIS A 4 -7.46 2.41 -41.17
CA HIS A 4 -8.28 1.59 -40.29
C HIS A 4 -8.94 2.51 -39.24
N ALA A 5 -10.26 2.45 -39.11
CA ALA A 5 -10.97 3.16 -38.05
C ALA A 5 -10.75 2.40 -36.73
N GLN A 6 -10.30 3.10 -35.69
CA GLN A 6 -10.03 2.49 -34.38
C GLN A 6 -11.25 1.72 -33.88
N ARG A 7 -11.04 0.46 -33.48
CA ARG A 7 -12.10 -0.39 -32.93
C ARG A 7 -12.38 -0.02 -31.48
N ASP A 8 -13.59 -0.35 -31.04
CA ASP A 8 -13.92 -0.33 -29.62
C ASP A 8 -13.10 -1.42 -28.89
N PRO A 9 -12.29 -1.05 -27.87
CA PRO A 9 -11.51 -2.01 -27.09
C PRO A 9 -12.39 -3.05 -26.38
N GLU A 10 -13.65 -2.75 -26.05
CA GLU A 10 -14.56 -3.69 -25.40
C GLU A 10 -14.99 -4.82 -26.35
N GLU A 11 -15.33 -4.49 -27.59
CA GLU A 11 -15.67 -5.48 -28.61
C GLU A 11 -14.46 -6.37 -28.94
N LEU A 12 -13.26 -5.78 -29.01
CA LEU A 12 -12.03 -6.51 -29.27
C LEU A 12 -11.68 -7.45 -28.12
N GLU A 13 -11.82 -7.00 -26.88
CA GLU A 13 -11.66 -7.83 -25.68
C GLU A 13 -12.61 -9.03 -25.72
N GLY A 14 -13.91 -8.80 -25.88
CA GLY A 14 -14.91 -9.86 -25.90
C GLY A 14 -14.65 -10.90 -26.98
N HIS A 15 -14.22 -10.46 -28.17
CA HIS A 15 -13.84 -11.38 -29.24
C HIS A 15 -12.62 -12.25 -28.88
N LEU A 16 -11.56 -11.66 -28.33
CA LEU A 16 -10.34 -12.38 -27.97
C LEU A 16 -10.56 -13.33 -26.79
N VAL A 17 -11.38 -12.94 -25.81
CA VAL A 17 -11.80 -13.81 -24.71
C VAL A 17 -12.58 -15.01 -25.24
N GLY A 18 -13.57 -14.80 -26.11
CA GLY A 18 -14.33 -15.89 -26.72
C GLY A 18 -13.45 -16.85 -27.52
N LEU A 19 -12.41 -16.34 -28.19
CA LEU A 19 -11.44 -17.18 -28.89
C LEU A 19 -10.57 -18.01 -27.93
N ILE A 20 -10.14 -17.41 -26.81
CA ILE A 20 -9.41 -18.13 -25.74
C ILE A 20 -10.28 -19.26 -25.18
N GLU A 21 -11.56 -18.99 -24.89
CA GLU A 21 -12.50 -19.96 -24.33
C GLU A 21 -12.75 -21.12 -25.29
N ALA A 22 -13.10 -20.82 -26.55
CA ALA A 22 -13.30 -21.84 -27.58
C ALA A 22 -12.04 -22.68 -27.81
N SER A 23 -10.85 -22.05 -27.77
CA SER A 23 -9.61 -22.79 -27.93
C SER A 23 -9.24 -23.63 -26.70
N ARG A 24 -9.63 -23.22 -25.49
CA ARG A 24 -9.46 -24.03 -24.27
C ARG A 24 -10.37 -25.24 -24.27
N GLU A 25 -11.62 -25.08 -24.69
CA GLU A 25 -12.57 -26.18 -24.85
C GLU A 25 -12.02 -27.22 -25.84
N GLN A 26 -11.55 -26.78 -27.01
CA GLN A 26 -10.96 -27.67 -28.00
C GLN A 26 -9.64 -28.31 -27.53
N ALA A 27 -8.86 -27.63 -26.68
CA ALA A 27 -7.64 -28.19 -26.08
C ALA A 27 -7.92 -29.21 -24.96
N SER A 28 -9.13 -29.22 -24.38
CA SER A 28 -9.52 -30.24 -23.41
C SER A 28 -9.70 -31.62 -24.05
N GLU A 29 -9.98 -31.65 -25.36
CA GLU A 29 -10.16 -32.87 -26.16
C GLU A 29 -8.92 -33.21 -27.02
N ASP A 30 -7.97 -32.28 -27.18
CA ASP A 30 -6.75 -32.45 -27.97
C ASP A 30 -5.51 -31.92 -27.22
N PRO A 31 -4.63 -32.80 -26.71
CA PRO A 31 -3.46 -32.40 -25.93
C PRO A 31 -2.39 -31.65 -26.74
N PHE A 32 -2.50 -31.60 -28.08
CA PHE A 32 -1.56 -30.86 -28.94
C PHE A 32 -2.00 -29.42 -29.21
N ARG A 33 -3.20 -29.02 -28.78
CA ARG A 33 -3.66 -27.64 -28.94
C ARG A 33 -3.12 -26.73 -27.85
N ASN A 34 -2.63 -25.57 -28.28
CA ASN A 34 -2.19 -24.50 -27.39
C ASN A 34 -3.11 -23.27 -27.56
N PRO A 35 -3.99 -22.98 -26.58
CA PRO A 35 -4.91 -21.85 -26.66
C PRO A 35 -4.24 -20.49 -26.81
N VAL A 36 -3.06 -20.31 -26.21
CA VAL A 36 -2.29 -19.05 -26.34
C VAL A 36 -1.81 -18.89 -27.78
N LEU A 37 -1.24 -19.95 -28.37
CA LEU A 37 -0.77 -19.91 -29.76
C LEU A 37 -1.91 -19.65 -30.76
N ALA A 38 -3.08 -20.26 -30.54
CA ALA A 38 -4.26 -20.07 -31.38
C ALA A 38 -4.69 -18.59 -31.41
N VAL A 39 -4.70 -17.94 -30.24
CA VAL A 39 -5.08 -16.53 -30.11
C VAL A 39 -4.00 -15.62 -30.67
N THR A 40 -2.72 -15.91 -30.43
CA THR A 40 -1.60 -15.18 -31.05
C THR A 40 -1.71 -15.20 -32.57
N LEU A 41 -1.94 -16.37 -33.17
CA LEU A 41 -2.12 -16.50 -34.63
C LEU A 41 -3.34 -15.73 -35.13
N ALA A 42 -4.43 -15.70 -34.38
CA ALA A 42 -5.61 -14.93 -34.75
C ALA A 42 -5.35 -13.41 -34.70
N ILE A 43 -4.61 -12.93 -33.70
CA ILE A 43 -4.16 -11.54 -33.62
C ILE A 43 -3.26 -11.23 -34.82
N THR A 44 -2.24 -12.04 -35.11
CA THR A 44 -1.34 -11.84 -36.26
C THR A 44 -2.10 -11.78 -37.59
N ARG A 45 -3.02 -12.71 -37.84
CA ARG A 45 -3.85 -12.71 -39.06
C ARG A 45 -4.76 -11.48 -39.18
N ARG A 46 -5.19 -10.90 -38.06
CA ARG A 46 -5.97 -9.66 -38.05
C ARG A 46 -5.08 -8.47 -38.40
N PHE A 47 -3.84 -8.42 -37.90
CA PHE A 47 -2.84 -7.44 -38.33
C PHE A 47 -2.53 -7.55 -39.83
N ASP A 48 -2.27 -8.76 -40.34
CA ASP A 48 -1.96 -8.99 -41.76
C ASP A 48 -3.09 -8.55 -42.71
N ARG A 49 -4.32 -8.52 -42.20
CA ARG A 49 -5.53 -8.12 -42.95
C ARG A 49 -5.94 -6.66 -42.70
N ASP A 50 -5.12 -5.88 -42.00
CA ASP A 50 -5.43 -4.50 -41.58
C ASP A 50 -6.77 -4.41 -40.82
N GLU A 51 -7.17 -5.48 -40.12
CA GLU A 51 -8.41 -5.56 -39.35
C GLU A 51 -8.27 -4.98 -37.94
N ILE A 52 -7.05 -4.87 -37.42
CA ILE A 52 -6.64 -4.20 -36.18
C ILE A 52 -5.25 -3.59 -36.38
N GLY A 53 -4.91 -2.55 -35.62
CA GLY A 53 -3.60 -1.93 -35.57
C GLY A 53 -3.06 -1.76 -34.14
N GLU A 54 -1.89 -1.13 -34.02
CA GLU A 54 -1.22 -0.87 -32.73
C GLU A 54 -2.10 -0.08 -31.76
N ALA A 55 -2.78 0.97 -32.25
CA ALA A 55 -3.68 1.79 -31.44
C ALA A 55 -4.87 1.01 -30.86
N ASP A 56 -5.36 -0.04 -31.55
CA ASP A 56 -6.43 -0.90 -31.01
C ASP A 56 -5.90 -1.77 -29.87
N LEU A 57 -4.68 -2.30 -29.99
CA LEU A 57 -4.03 -3.07 -28.93
C LEU A 57 -3.66 -2.20 -27.73
N ASP A 58 -3.20 -0.96 -27.95
CA ASP A 58 -2.89 -0.04 -26.86
C ASP A 58 -4.14 0.31 -26.05
N ALA A 59 -5.25 0.60 -26.73
CA ALA A 59 -6.53 0.86 -26.08
C ALA A 59 -7.03 -0.38 -25.30
N LEU A 60 -6.94 -1.57 -25.91
CA LEU A 60 -7.26 -2.83 -25.25
C LEU A 60 -6.38 -3.07 -24.01
N PHE A 61 -5.07 -2.80 -24.11
CA PHE A 61 -4.13 -2.98 -23.02
C PHE A 61 -4.46 -2.09 -21.82
N VAL A 62 -4.75 -0.80 -22.07
CA VAL A 62 -5.17 0.14 -21.01
C VAL A 62 -6.47 -0.35 -20.36
N ARG A 63 -7.45 -0.81 -21.14
CA ARG A 63 -8.72 -1.35 -20.60
C ARG A 63 -8.51 -2.57 -19.72
N LEU A 64 -7.81 -3.60 -20.22
CA LEU A 64 -7.50 -4.81 -19.46
C LEU A 64 -6.74 -4.50 -18.17
N ARG A 65 -5.84 -3.51 -18.24
CA ARG A 65 -5.08 -3.07 -17.07
C ARG A 65 -5.94 -2.33 -16.05
N ALA A 66 -6.87 -1.50 -16.48
CA ALA A 66 -7.82 -0.84 -15.59
C ALA A 66 -8.67 -1.87 -14.82
N GLN A 67 -9.18 -2.89 -15.50
CA GLN A 67 -9.90 -4.00 -14.87
C GLN A 67 -9.01 -4.73 -13.85
N ALA A 68 -7.80 -5.15 -14.25
CA ALA A 68 -6.89 -5.89 -13.38
C ALA A 68 -6.45 -5.08 -12.14
N LEU A 69 -6.23 -3.77 -12.29
CA LEU A 69 -5.90 -2.87 -11.19
C LEU A 69 -7.10 -2.65 -10.26
N SER A 70 -8.30 -2.51 -10.81
CA SER A 70 -9.54 -2.42 -10.03
C SER A 70 -9.73 -3.66 -9.15
N ASP A 71 -9.62 -4.85 -9.75
CA ASP A 71 -9.73 -6.12 -9.02
C ASP A 71 -8.64 -6.26 -7.95
N ARG A 72 -7.43 -5.80 -8.26
CA ARG A 72 -6.32 -5.81 -7.30
C ARG A 72 -6.58 -4.85 -6.13
N ALA A 73 -7.13 -3.66 -6.39
CA ALA A 73 -7.50 -2.71 -5.35
C ALA A 73 -8.58 -3.30 -4.42
N ALA A 74 -9.60 -3.94 -5.00
CA ALA A 74 -10.64 -4.63 -4.22
C ALA A 74 -10.05 -5.76 -3.36
N ARG A 75 -9.20 -6.62 -3.94
CA ARG A 75 -8.52 -7.68 -3.15
C ARG A 75 -7.64 -7.13 -2.03
N LEU A 76 -6.93 -6.02 -2.27
CA LEU A 76 -6.12 -5.37 -1.23
C LEU A 76 -6.99 -4.85 -0.08
N ARG A 77 -8.14 -4.23 -0.41
CA ARG A 77 -9.10 -3.76 0.59
C ARG A 77 -9.64 -4.90 1.45
N ALA A 78 -10.05 -6.01 0.81
CA ALA A 78 -10.51 -7.22 1.48
C ALA A 78 -9.44 -7.81 2.40
N TYR A 79 -8.21 -7.92 1.89
CA TYR A 79 -7.08 -8.51 2.60
C TYR A 79 -6.73 -7.74 3.88
N VAL A 80 -6.76 -6.40 3.85
CA VAL A 80 -6.48 -5.57 5.02
C VAL A 80 -7.70 -5.48 5.95
N GLY A 81 -8.89 -5.85 5.49
CA GLY A 81 -10.11 -5.87 6.29
C GLY A 81 -10.85 -4.54 6.36
N ILE A 82 -10.45 -3.54 5.57
CA ILE A 82 -11.02 -2.16 5.58
C ILE A 82 -12.48 -2.14 5.04
N GLU A 83 -12.93 -3.24 4.44
CA GLU A 83 -14.33 -3.46 4.04
C GLU A 83 -15.29 -3.55 5.23
N HIS A 84 -14.78 -3.92 6.40
CA HIS A 84 -15.57 -4.13 7.61
C HIS A 84 -15.50 -2.87 8.47
N HIS A 85 -16.54 -2.03 8.38
CA HIS A 85 -16.89 -0.89 9.25
C HIS A 85 -15.73 -0.04 9.84
N PRO A 86 -15.64 1.27 9.53
CA PRO A 86 -14.70 2.21 10.18
C PRO A 86 -14.74 2.16 11.71
N ASP A 87 -15.88 1.80 12.29
CA ASP A 87 -16.08 1.69 13.74
C ASP A 87 -15.36 0.48 14.36
N ALA A 88 -15.00 -0.56 13.62
CA ALA A 88 -14.39 -1.78 14.18
C ALA A 88 -12.95 -1.53 14.67
N ASP A 89 -12.17 -0.78 13.89
CA ASP A 89 -10.79 -0.41 14.25
C ASP A 89 -10.75 0.69 15.31
N ALA A 90 -11.63 1.70 15.21
CA ALA A 90 -11.81 2.71 16.25
C ALA A 90 -12.32 2.08 17.57
N ALA A 91 -13.09 0.99 17.49
CA ALA A 91 -13.55 0.25 18.64
C ALA A 91 -12.44 -0.61 19.28
N MET A 92 -11.37 -0.99 18.58
CA MET A 92 -10.36 -1.89 19.16
C MET A 92 -9.63 -1.27 20.37
N PRO A 93 -9.09 -0.03 20.31
CA PRO A 93 -8.55 0.65 21.49
C PRO A 93 -9.54 0.74 22.65
N ALA A 94 -10.81 1.08 22.35
CA ALA A 94 -11.86 1.17 23.37
C ALA A 94 -12.19 -0.18 23.99
N ARG A 95 -12.21 -1.26 23.19
CA ARG A 95 -12.39 -2.64 23.66
C ARG A 95 -11.26 -3.10 24.55
N LEU A 96 -10.00 -2.72 24.26
CA LEU A 96 -8.87 -3.00 25.14
C LEU A 96 -9.02 -2.34 26.50
N VAL A 97 -9.45 -1.07 26.54
CA VAL A 97 -9.74 -0.36 27.80
C VAL A 97 -10.91 -1.03 28.54
N ALA A 98 -11.99 -1.38 27.84
CA ALA A 98 -13.17 -2.00 28.44
C ALA A 98 -12.93 -3.42 28.96
N ALA A 99 -12.05 -4.18 28.30
CA ALA A 99 -11.74 -5.57 28.66
C ALA A 99 -11.00 -5.71 30.00
N VAL A 100 -10.43 -4.62 30.53
CA VAL A 100 -9.77 -4.65 31.84
C VAL A 100 -10.83 -4.89 32.94
N PRO A 101 -10.72 -5.97 33.74
CA PRO A 101 -11.68 -6.26 34.79
C PRO A 101 -11.74 -5.13 35.83
N ASP A 102 -12.93 -4.87 36.36
CA ASP A 102 -13.11 -3.81 37.35
C ASP A 102 -12.62 -4.25 38.73
N ARG A 103 -11.39 -3.87 39.05
CA ARG A 103 -10.66 -4.21 40.27
C ARG A 103 -9.84 -3.00 40.73
N SER A 104 -9.43 -3.00 42.00
CA SER A 104 -8.63 -1.90 42.57
C SER A 104 -7.31 -1.64 41.82
N ASP A 105 -6.76 -2.64 41.14
CA ASP A 105 -5.51 -2.57 40.37
C ASP A 105 -5.73 -2.38 38.85
N ALA A 106 -6.96 -2.15 38.39
CA ALA A 106 -7.31 -2.11 36.96
C ALA A 106 -6.47 -1.09 36.16
N PHE A 107 -6.30 0.12 36.69
CA PHE A 107 -5.50 1.16 36.04
C PHE A 107 -4.04 0.75 35.89
N GLU A 108 -3.42 0.23 36.95
CA GLU A 108 -2.00 -0.14 36.93
C GLU A 108 -1.74 -1.28 35.95
N ARG A 109 -2.62 -2.29 35.93
CA ARG A 109 -2.54 -3.39 34.96
C ARG A 109 -2.66 -2.89 33.53
N PHE A 110 -3.55 -1.93 33.28
CA PHE A 110 -3.70 -1.34 31.96
C PHE A 110 -2.46 -0.54 31.56
N ARG A 111 -1.99 0.37 32.44
CA ARG A 111 -0.78 1.18 32.23
C ARG A 111 0.43 0.30 31.93
N ASP A 112 0.66 -0.74 32.73
CA ASP A 112 1.81 -1.63 32.56
C ASP A 112 1.70 -2.48 31.29
N GLY A 113 0.47 -2.84 30.90
CA GLY A 113 0.19 -3.59 29.67
C GLY A 113 0.46 -2.77 28.40
N ILE A 114 -0.09 -1.56 28.32
CA ILE A 114 0.10 -0.67 27.16
C ILE A 114 1.45 0.06 27.18
N GLY A 115 2.08 0.15 28.35
CA GLY A 115 3.41 0.68 28.58
C GLY A 115 4.53 -0.32 28.23
N ARG A 116 4.26 -1.36 27.45
CA ARG A 116 5.25 -2.30 26.94
C ARG A 116 5.00 -2.56 25.46
N THR A 117 6.08 -2.68 24.70
CA THR A 117 5.99 -3.09 23.29
C THR A 117 5.66 -4.57 23.24
N ALA A 118 4.46 -4.87 22.74
CA ALA A 118 3.97 -6.24 22.58
C ALA A 118 4.24 -6.75 21.16
N PHE A 119 4.14 -5.88 20.16
CA PHE A 119 4.30 -6.25 18.76
C PHE A 119 5.24 -5.28 18.03
N ALA A 120 5.94 -5.79 17.03
CA ALA A 120 6.77 -4.99 16.12
C ALA A 120 6.39 -5.31 14.67
N VAL A 121 6.24 -4.26 13.86
CA VAL A 121 6.06 -4.37 12.41
C VAL A 121 7.40 -4.04 11.76
N VAL A 122 7.93 -4.98 10.99
CA VAL A 122 9.23 -4.84 10.33
C VAL A 122 9.02 -4.80 8.82
N PHE A 123 9.30 -3.66 8.19
CA PHE A 123 9.22 -3.52 6.74
C PHE A 123 10.49 -4.04 6.07
N THR A 124 10.31 -4.94 5.11
CA THR A 124 11.36 -5.50 4.25
C THR A 124 11.23 -4.98 2.82
N ALA A 125 12.31 -5.09 2.04
CA ALA A 125 12.26 -4.74 0.62
C ALA A 125 11.36 -5.74 -0.13
N HIS A 126 10.68 -5.27 -1.18
CA HIS A 126 9.88 -6.16 -2.00
C HIS A 126 10.79 -7.06 -2.86
N PRO A 127 10.54 -8.38 -2.97
CA PRO A 127 11.44 -9.30 -3.67
C PRO A 127 11.46 -9.12 -5.20
N THR A 128 10.49 -8.39 -5.75
CA THR A 128 10.35 -8.14 -7.19
C THR A 128 9.91 -6.70 -7.49
N PHE A 129 10.34 -6.13 -8.61
CA PHE A 129 9.93 -4.79 -9.03
C PHE A 129 8.92 -4.91 -10.18
N GLY A 130 7.65 -5.12 -9.82
CA GLY A 130 6.59 -5.47 -10.77
C GLY A 130 5.80 -4.31 -11.36
N MET A 131 6.04 -3.07 -10.91
CA MET A 131 5.35 -1.87 -11.39
C MET A 131 6.08 -0.58 -11.00
N PRO A 132 5.79 0.56 -11.65
CA PRO A 132 6.26 1.87 -11.18
C PRO A 132 5.75 2.20 -9.77
N LYS A 133 6.55 2.96 -9.00
CA LYS A 133 6.17 3.51 -7.69
C LYS A 133 4.86 4.31 -7.78
N ALA A 134 4.67 5.07 -8.86
CA ALA A 134 3.45 5.85 -9.08
C ALA A 134 2.19 4.97 -9.22
N VAL A 135 2.30 3.81 -9.87
CA VAL A 135 1.18 2.85 -9.98
C VAL A 135 0.87 2.24 -8.62
N ALA A 136 1.91 1.85 -7.85
CA ALA A 136 1.74 1.33 -6.51
C ALA A 136 1.05 2.34 -5.57
N ALA A 137 1.42 3.63 -5.66
CA ALA A 137 0.81 4.70 -4.88
C ALA A 137 -0.68 4.91 -5.23
N LEU A 138 -1.01 5.03 -6.52
CA LEU A 138 -2.39 5.17 -6.98
C LEU A 138 -3.25 3.95 -6.61
N LEU A 139 -2.69 2.75 -6.68
CA LEU A 139 -3.36 1.51 -6.29
C LEU A 139 -3.64 1.48 -4.78
N ALA A 140 -2.67 1.87 -3.95
CA ALA A 140 -2.84 1.94 -2.50
C ALA A 140 -3.88 2.99 -2.10
N GLU A 141 -3.88 4.15 -2.76
CA GLU A 141 -4.88 5.21 -2.57
C GLU A 141 -6.28 4.71 -2.96
N ALA A 142 -6.42 4.10 -4.14
CA ALA A 142 -7.69 3.52 -4.59
C ALA A 142 -8.22 2.43 -3.63
N ALA A 143 -7.34 1.55 -3.12
CA ALA A 143 -7.74 0.53 -2.15
C ALA A 143 -8.21 1.12 -0.80
N SER A 144 -7.73 2.32 -0.45
CA SER A 144 -8.06 3.01 0.80
C SER A 144 -9.41 3.74 0.74
N LEU A 145 -9.88 4.12 -0.45
CA LEU A 145 -11.19 4.76 -0.65
C LEU A 145 -12.33 3.76 -0.54
N ASP A 146 -13.45 4.16 0.05
CA ASP A 146 -14.65 3.31 0.16
C ASP A 146 -15.53 3.36 -1.09
N ASP A 147 -15.71 4.54 -1.67
CA ASP A 147 -16.55 4.76 -2.85
C ASP A 147 -15.90 4.27 -4.15
N PRO A 148 -16.48 3.29 -4.86
CA PRO A 148 -16.00 2.85 -6.16
C PRO A 148 -15.88 3.97 -7.20
N ALA A 149 -16.76 4.97 -7.17
CA ALA A 149 -16.71 6.09 -8.12
C ALA A 149 -15.47 6.98 -7.86
N ALA A 150 -15.06 7.14 -6.61
CA ALA A 150 -13.82 7.84 -6.26
C ALA A 150 -12.56 7.03 -6.61
N ARG A 151 -12.65 5.69 -6.69
CA ARG A 151 -11.54 4.82 -7.11
C ARG A 151 -11.28 4.91 -8.61
N ALA A 152 -12.34 5.00 -9.42
CA ALA A 152 -12.24 4.88 -10.87
C ALA A 152 -11.20 5.83 -11.53
N PRO A 153 -11.13 7.13 -11.20
CA PRO A 153 -10.14 8.03 -11.78
C PRO A 153 -8.68 7.66 -11.45
N LEU A 154 -8.44 7.12 -10.25
CA LEU A 154 -7.10 6.66 -9.83
C LEU A 154 -6.67 5.42 -10.61
N ILE A 155 -7.61 4.48 -10.81
CA ILE A 155 -7.39 3.26 -11.59
C ILE A 155 -7.15 3.59 -13.07
N GLU A 156 -7.96 4.49 -13.64
CA GLU A 156 -7.80 4.95 -15.02
C GLU A 156 -6.43 5.60 -15.24
N LYS A 157 -6.05 6.53 -14.35
CA LYS A 157 -4.72 7.14 -14.38
C LYS A 157 -3.60 6.10 -14.26
N ALA A 158 -3.74 5.13 -13.36
CA ALA A 158 -2.73 4.08 -13.18
C ALA A 158 -2.61 3.13 -14.37
N ALA A 159 -3.71 2.89 -15.10
CA ALA A 159 -3.74 2.05 -16.29
C ALA A 159 -2.99 2.67 -17.48
N GLN A 160 -2.95 4.00 -17.56
CA GLN A 160 -2.25 4.74 -18.62
C GLN A 160 -0.73 4.85 -18.42
N LEU A 161 -0.22 4.57 -17.21
CA LEU A 161 1.22 4.68 -16.91
C LEU A 161 2.02 3.51 -17.52
N SER A 162 3.35 3.49 -17.40
CA SER A 162 4.16 2.32 -17.79
C SER A 162 3.85 1.09 -16.91
N THR A 163 4.01 -0.13 -17.43
CA THR A 163 4.05 -1.37 -16.60
C THR A 163 5.46 -1.72 -16.12
N ARG A 164 6.49 -1.15 -16.75
CA ARG A 164 7.89 -1.43 -16.38
C ARG A 164 8.22 -0.74 -15.06
N PRO A 165 8.99 -1.37 -14.17
CA PRO A 165 9.45 -0.70 -12.96
C PRO A 165 10.30 0.52 -13.29
N ASP A 166 10.34 1.47 -12.35
CA ASP A 166 11.19 2.64 -12.47
C ASP A 166 12.67 2.21 -12.48
N ALA A 167 13.39 2.58 -13.54
CA ALA A 167 14.82 2.31 -13.66
C ALA A 167 15.65 3.56 -13.29
N PRO A 168 16.84 3.40 -12.68
CA PRO A 168 17.41 2.14 -12.19
C PRO A 168 16.77 1.68 -10.88
N ILE A 169 16.75 0.37 -10.66
CA ILE A 169 16.44 -0.22 -9.36
C ILE A 169 17.64 0.03 -8.44
N THR A 170 17.42 0.71 -7.32
CA THR A 170 18.50 1.14 -6.41
C THR A 170 18.11 0.91 -4.96
N LEU A 171 19.11 0.70 -4.09
CA LEU A 171 18.93 0.58 -2.65
C LEU A 171 18.27 1.85 -2.05
N ASP A 172 18.64 3.04 -2.52
CA ASP A 172 17.98 4.28 -2.11
C ASP A 172 16.49 4.29 -2.48
N GLY A 173 16.14 3.81 -3.68
CA GLY A 173 14.75 3.69 -4.10
C GLY A 173 13.95 2.64 -3.31
N GLU A 174 14.60 1.59 -2.82
CA GLU A 174 14.00 0.65 -1.86
C GLU A 174 13.79 1.32 -0.49
N PHE A 175 14.81 2.03 0.00
CA PHE A 175 14.77 2.71 1.29
C PHE A 175 13.69 3.80 1.34
N GLU A 176 13.56 4.60 0.29
CA GLU A 176 12.47 5.59 0.13
C GLU A 176 11.09 4.97 0.31
N GLN A 177 10.84 3.81 -0.32
CA GLN A 177 9.57 3.10 -0.19
C GLN A 177 9.36 2.58 1.23
N ALA A 178 10.42 2.09 1.88
CA ALA A 178 10.37 1.69 3.29
C ALA A 178 10.05 2.89 4.20
N CYS A 179 10.59 4.07 3.93
CA CYS A 179 10.28 5.30 4.65
C CYS A 179 8.81 5.71 4.50
N VAL A 180 8.24 5.60 3.29
CA VAL A 180 6.80 5.85 3.06
C VAL A 180 5.95 4.89 3.89
N ALA A 181 6.23 3.59 3.82
CA ALA A 181 5.50 2.57 4.59
C ALA A 181 5.65 2.78 6.11
N ALA A 182 6.86 3.09 6.59
CA ALA A 182 7.13 3.37 7.99
C ALA A 182 6.36 4.60 8.48
N ASN A 183 6.26 5.67 7.68
CA ASN A 183 5.49 6.85 8.05
C ASN A 183 3.99 6.54 8.17
N HIS A 184 3.39 5.81 7.22
CA HIS A 184 2.01 5.36 7.34
C HIS A 184 1.79 4.49 8.59
N GLY A 185 2.72 3.56 8.87
CA GLY A 185 2.67 2.75 10.08
C GLY A 185 2.73 3.60 11.36
N ARG A 186 3.56 4.64 11.39
CA ARG A 186 3.63 5.57 12.54
C ARG A 186 2.35 6.39 12.69
N GLU A 187 1.74 6.84 11.60
CA GLU A 187 0.43 7.52 11.65
C GLU A 187 -0.69 6.62 12.18
N ALA A 188 -0.73 5.36 11.77
CA ALA A 188 -1.66 4.38 12.32
C ALA A 188 -1.43 4.15 13.83
N VAL A 189 -0.18 4.06 14.28
CA VAL A 189 0.16 3.93 15.71
C VAL A 189 -0.29 5.16 16.51
N ASP A 190 -0.10 6.37 15.98
CA ASP A 190 -0.56 7.59 16.64
C ASP A 190 -2.08 7.67 16.74
N ALA A 191 -2.80 7.30 15.67
CA ALA A 191 -4.27 7.24 15.67
C ALA A 191 -4.78 6.21 16.69
N PHE A 192 -4.17 5.02 16.72
CA PHE A 192 -4.48 3.97 17.69
C PHE A 192 -4.25 4.45 19.14
N ASN A 193 -3.09 5.06 19.41
CA ASN A 193 -2.75 5.56 20.74
C ASN A 193 -3.68 6.71 21.16
N GLY A 194 -4.05 7.60 20.25
CA GLY A 194 -5.03 8.66 20.48
C GLY A 194 -6.38 8.11 20.92
N ALA A 195 -6.95 7.18 20.14
CA ALA A 195 -8.21 6.52 20.47
C ALA A 195 -8.13 5.73 21.79
N LEU A 196 -6.98 5.12 22.09
CA LEU A 196 -6.74 4.43 23.36
C LEU A 196 -6.75 5.41 24.55
N LEU A 197 -6.10 6.57 24.42
CA LEU A 197 -6.09 7.61 25.45
C LEU A 197 -7.47 8.23 25.65
N ASP A 198 -8.24 8.45 24.58
CA ASP A 198 -9.61 8.97 24.67
C ASP A 198 -10.56 7.99 25.37
N ALA A 199 -10.43 6.69 25.11
CA ALA A 199 -11.17 5.65 25.83
C ALA A 199 -10.72 5.58 27.30
N ALA A 200 -9.41 5.65 27.57
CA ALA A 200 -8.89 5.66 28.93
C ALA A 200 -9.33 6.88 29.73
N ARG A 201 -9.41 8.06 29.11
CA ARG A 201 -9.92 9.30 29.73
C ARG A 201 -11.35 9.14 30.23
N LYS A 202 -12.20 8.41 29.50
CA LYS A 202 -13.58 8.14 29.93
C LYS A 202 -13.64 7.23 31.16
N ARG A 203 -12.73 6.25 31.27
CA ARG A 203 -12.70 5.28 32.37
C ARG A 203 -11.94 5.78 33.61
N TRP A 204 -10.84 6.50 33.41
CA TRP A 204 -9.95 7.00 34.45
C TRP A 204 -9.62 8.49 34.23
N PRO A 205 -10.62 9.39 34.41
CA PRO A 205 -10.51 10.80 34.03
C PRO A 205 -9.40 11.58 34.75
N ASP A 206 -9.05 11.18 35.97
CA ASP A 206 -8.02 11.87 36.77
C ASP A 206 -6.60 11.33 36.53
N ARG A 207 -6.47 10.18 35.84
CA ARG A 207 -5.20 9.44 35.75
C ARG A 207 -4.73 9.11 34.33
N TRP A 208 -5.57 9.32 33.31
CA TRP A 208 -5.23 8.97 31.93
C TRP A 208 -3.95 9.64 31.41
N THR A 209 -3.56 10.79 31.95
CA THR A 209 -2.31 11.49 31.59
C THR A 209 -1.04 10.79 32.11
N GLU A 210 -1.15 9.84 33.03
CA GLU A 210 -0.02 9.01 33.48
C GLU A 210 0.31 7.89 32.48
N LEU A 211 -0.54 7.66 31.49
CA LEU A 211 -0.35 6.62 30.48
C LEU A 211 0.70 7.05 29.44
N VAL A 212 1.65 6.16 29.15
CA VAL A 212 2.63 6.32 28.07
C VAL A 212 2.53 5.11 27.13
N PRO A 213 1.52 5.10 26.23
CA PRO A 213 1.28 3.96 25.35
C PRO A 213 2.47 3.70 24.42
N LYS A 214 3.00 2.47 24.44
CA LYS A 214 3.99 1.97 23.49
C LYS A 214 3.73 0.51 23.04
N PRO A 215 2.49 0.14 22.68
CA PRO A 215 2.13 -1.25 22.37
C PRO A 215 2.80 -1.78 21.10
N PHE A 216 3.13 -0.89 20.15
CA PHE A 216 3.67 -1.23 18.83
C PHE A 216 5.03 -0.56 18.58
N ALA A 217 5.94 -1.28 17.94
CA ALA A 217 7.16 -0.76 17.34
C ALA A 217 7.10 -0.85 15.81
N ILE A 218 7.70 0.13 15.13
CA ILE A 218 7.90 0.11 13.68
C ILE A 218 9.40 0.04 13.42
N ALA A 219 9.83 -0.88 12.56
CA ALA A 219 11.21 -1.07 12.15
C ALA A 219 11.29 -1.37 10.65
N SER A 220 12.51 -1.35 10.10
CA SER A 220 12.77 -1.79 8.73
C SER A 220 14.12 -2.48 8.64
N TRP A 221 14.22 -3.44 7.72
CA TRP A 221 15.47 -4.12 7.34
C TRP A 221 16.11 -3.52 6.08
N VAL A 222 15.40 -2.65 5.35
CA VAL A 222 15.90 -2.09 4.10
C VAL A 222 17.14 -1.24 4.35
N GLY A 223 18.24 -1.59 3.68
CA GLY A 223 19.55 -0.94 3.86
C GLY A 223 20.29 -1.32 5.15
N CYS A 224 19.77 -2.27 5.93
CA CYS A 224 20.39 -2.77 7.17
C CYS A 224 20.63 -4.29 7.17
N ASP A 225 19.82 -5.04 6.42
CA ASP A 225 19.99 -6.48 6.26
C ASP A 225 21.01 -6.78 5.16
N THR A 226 22.22 -7.15 5.58
CA THR A 226 23.35 -7.43 4.68
C THR A 226 23.45 -8.90 4.29
N ASP A 227 22.57 -9.78 4.79
CA ASP A 227 22.67 -11.20 4.50
C ASP A 227 22.46 -11.47 3.00
N GLY A 228 23.48 -12.04 2.35
CA GLY A 228 23.49 -12.28 0.91
C GLY A 228 23.50 -11.04 0.00
N ARG A 229 23.67 -9.82 0.54
CA ARG A 229 23.65 -8.56 -0.22
C ARG A 229 25.03 -7.89 -0.20
N THR A 230 25.62 -7.71 -1.38
CA THR A 230 26.95 -7.07 -1.53
C THR A 230 26.89 -5.59 -1.88
N ASP A 231 25.71 -5.07 -2.19
CA ASP A 231 25.46 -3.68 -2.59
C ASP A 231 25.06 -2.78 -1.40
N ILE A 232 25.02 -3.33 -0.18
CA ILE A 232 24.73 -2.58 1.05
C ILE A 232 26.04 -2.35 1.81
N GLY A 233 26.56 -1.12 1.76
CA GLY A 233 27.74 -0.72 2.53
C GLY A 233 27.41 -0.43 4.00
N TRP A 234 28.41 -0.51 4.89
CA TRP A 234 28.22 -0.13 6.30
C TRP A 234 27.85 1.36 6.46
N TRP A 235 28.35 2.20 5.56
CA TRP A 235 28.02 3.64 5.52
C TRP A 235 26.58 3.86 5.09
N ASP A 236 26.01 3.01 4.22
CA ASP A 236 24.60 3.08 3.84
C ASP A 236 23.71 2.79 5.04
N THR A 237 24.01 1.71 5.79
CA THR A 237 23.30 1.41 7.04
C THR A 237 23.36 2.57 8.03
N LEU A 238 24.52 3.20 8.22
CA LEU A 238 24.65 4.36 9.11
C LEU A 238 23.82 5.55 8.61
N ARG A 239 23.94 5.87 7.32
CA ARG A 239 23.21 6.96 6.66
C ARG A 239 21.71 6.76 6.77
N TYR A 240 21.18 5.60 6.42
CA TYR A 240 19.76 5.28 6.52
C TYR A 240 19.21 5.33 7.95
N ARG A 241 20.01 4.97 8.95
CA ARG A 241 19.63 5.15 10.37
C ARG A 241 19.51 6.63 10.75
N LEU A 242 20.42 7.48 10.24
CA LEU A 242 20.36 8.93 10.46
C LEU A 242 19.17 9.56 9.73
N GLU A 243 18.93 9.17 8.48
CA GLU A 243 17.77 9.61 7.69
C GLU A 243 16.45 9.18 8.37
N SER A 244 16.37 7.95 8.87
CA SER A 244 15.21 7.46 9.63
C SER A 244 14.97 8.28 10.91
N LYS A 245 16.03 8.66 11.63
CA LYS A 245 15.93 9.53 12.82
C LYS A 245 15.44 10.92 12.45
N ARG A 246 16.02 11.53 11.40
CA ARG A 246 15.59 12.83 10.87
C ARG A 246 14.11 12.79 10.49
N MET A 247 13.68 11.77 9.77
CA MET A 247 12.28 11.56 9.37
C MET A 247 11.33 11.55 10.59
N GLN A 248 11.72 10.90 11.70
CA GLN A 248 10.91 10.91 12.92
C GLN A 248 10.86 12.29 13.60
N LEU A 249 11.98 13.02 13.62
CA LEU A 249 12.02 14.39 14.14
C LEU A 249 11.11 15.31 13.31
N ASP A 250 11.24 15.28 11.97
CA ASP A 250 10.41 16.07 11.06
C ASP A 250 8.92 15.78 11.27
N ARG A 251 8.58 14.51 11.48
CA ARG A 251 7.20 14.08 11.76
C ARG A 251 6.67 14.65 13.07
N VAL A 252 7.44 14.58 14.15
CA VAL A 252 7.06 15.16 15.45
C VAL A 252 6.87 16.67 15.31
N MET A 253 7.77 17.35 14.60
CA MET A 253 7.70 18.79 14.36
C MET A 253 6.43 19.19 13.59
N ARG A 254 6.07 18.47 12.51
CA ARG A 254 4.84 18.72 11.75
C ARG A 254 3.56 18.56 12.58
N ARG A 255 3.57 17.69 13.59
CA ARG A 255 2.41 17.39 14.45
C ARG A 255 2.43 18.15 15.77
N LEU A 256 3.45 18.95 16.05
CA LEU A 256 3.61 19.65 17.32
C LEU A 256 2.51 20.73 17.48
N PRO A 257 1.59 20.63 18.47
CA PRO A 257 0.45 21.53 18.57
C PRO A 257 0.89 22.96 18.90
N ALA A 258 0.21 23.97 18.35
CA ALA A 258 0.50 25.39 18.56
C ALA A 258 0.06 25.89 19.95
N ILE A 259 0.72 25.39 21.00
CA ILE A 259 0.47 25.75 22.40
C ILE A 259 1.75 26.25 23.10
N PRO A 260 1.65 27.06 24.16
CA PRO A 260 2.82 27.61 24.86
C PRO A 260 3.83 26.54 25.31
N ALA A 261 3.35 25.39 25.79
CA ALA A 261 4.19 24.28 26.24
C ALA A 261 5.11 23.71 25.14
N ALA A 262 4.76 23.90 23.87
CA ALA A 262 5.53 23.43 22.73
C ALA A 262 6.52 24.48 22.18
N GLY A 263 6.54 25.70 22.74
CA GLY A 263 7.37 26.81 22.25
C GLY A 263 8.87 26.52 22.29
N ALA A 264 9.37 25.92 23.38
CA ALA A 264 10.79 25.60 23.54
C ALA A 264 11.31 24.63 22.47
N VAL A 265 10.54 23.58 22.17
CA VAL A 265 10.89 22.58 21.14
C VAL A 265 10.89 23.22 19.74
N ARG A 266 9.92 24.10 19.46
CA ARG A 266 9.87 24.85 18.19
C ARG A 266 11.08 25.76 18.01
N GLY A 267 11.44 26.53 19.04
CA GLY A 267 12.62 27.39 19.00
C GLY A 267 13.93 26.62 18.79
N LEU A 268 14.06 25.43 19.40
CA LEU A 268 15.23 24.57 19.16
C LEU A 268 15.31 24.05 17.72
N ALA A 269 14.16 23.71 17.12
CA ALA A 269 14.11 23.21 15.75
C ALA A 269 14.35 24.31 14.70
N GLU A 270 13.89 25.54 14.94
CA GLU A 270 14.12 26.69 14.05
C GLU A 270 15.56 27.18 14.07
N ALA A 271 16.30 26.92 15.15
CA ALA A 271 17.70 27.31 15.31
C ALA A 271 18.72 26.30 14.77
N ALA A 272 18.27 25.09 14.39
CA ALA A 272 19.09 23.99 13.89
C ALA A 272 19.19 24.00 12.35
#